data_AF-A0A2N5Z6M2-F1
#
_entry.id   AF-A0A2N5Z6M2-F1
#
_cell.length_a   1.000
_cell.length_b   1.000
_cell.length_c   1.000
_cell.angle_alpha   90.00
_cell.angle_beta   90.00
_cell.angle_gamma   90.00
#
_symmetry.space_group_name_H-M   'P 1'
#
loop_
_entity.id
_entity.type
_entity.pdbx_description
1 polymer ?
#
loop_
_entity_poly.entity_id
_entity_poly.type
_entity_poly.pdbx_seq_one_letter_code
_entity_poly.pdbx_strand_id
1 'polypeptide(L)'
;MQKIKTISFLIVFISFHAFGQEISVKVKDFNDDGVLDTLKSFYEGGSGFGGKFCELINGKTKEIYELNTWGSYSQIKKCVIIPPALNKVENLKFLEAMNKEILPAKKNKPDASLQWILNSTFSNKVFLKHDYFDLIIFHHSEWNNEKLQLPSTYYICLKGDSLN
;
A
#
# COMPACT_ATOMS: atom_id res chain seq x y z
N MET A 1 42.81 -34.17 0.12
CA MET A 1 42.11 -33.31 -0.88
C MET A 1 40.57 -33.44 -0.85
N GLN A 2 40.00 -34.64 -0.68
CA GLN A 2 38.55 -34.86 -0.71
C GLN A 2 37.80 -34.18 0.45
N LYS A 3 38.34 -34.23 1.68
CA LYS A 3 37.77 -33.57 2.87
C LYS A 3 37.67 -32.04 2.76
N ILE A 4 38.62 -31.39 2.06
CA ILE A 4 38.62 -29.93 1.84
C ILE A 4 37.51 -29.54 0.86
N LYS A 5 37.30 -30.34 -0.20
CA LYS A 5 36.21 -30.13 -1.17
C LYS A 5 34.82 -30.27 -0.52
N THR A 6 34.65 -31.21 0.41
CA THR A 6 33.38 -31.40 1.14
C THR A 6 33.05 -30.22 2.06
N ILE A 7 34.06 -29.67 2.74
CA ILE A 7 33.88 -28.49 3.62
C ILE A 7 33.52 -27.24 2.80
N SER A 8 34.18 -27.02 1.66
CA SER A 8 33.83 -25.91 0.76
C SER A 8 32.42 -26.03 0.19
N PHE A 9 31.95 -27.25 -0.12
CA PHE A 9 30.59 -27.48 -0.60
C PHE A 9 29.53 -27.17 0.47
N LEU A 10 29.82 -27.49 1.73
CA LEU A 10 28.93 -27.20 2.87
C LEU A 10 28.81 -25.69 3.16
N ILE A 11 29.91 -24.95 3.05
CA ILE A 11 29.94 -23.48 3.26
C ILE A 11 29.12 -22.76 2.18
N VAL A 12 29.16 -23.24 0.93
CA VAL A 12 28.35 -22.69 -0.17
C VAL A 12 26.86 -22.93 0.10
N PHE A 13 26.45 -24.12 0.56
CA PHE A 13 25.04 -24.42 0.84
C PHE A 13 24.43 -23.63 2.02
N ILE A 14 25.22 -23.32 3.05
CA ILE A 14 24.77 -22.50 4.19
C ILE A 14 24.55 -21.04 3.78
N SER A 15 25.24 -20.57 2.74
CA SER A 15 25.15 -19.19 2.23
C SER A 15 23.85 -18.90 1.46
N PHE A 16 23.12 -19.93 1.02
CA PHE A 16 21.92 -19.79 0.16
C PHE A 16 20.58 -19.70 0.93
N HIS A 17 20.57 -19.76 2.26
CA HIS A 17 19.32 -19.82 3.05
C HIS A 17 18.90 -18.50 3.71
N ALA A 18 19.53 -17.37 3.36
CA ALA A 18 19.28 -16.08 4.02
C ALA A 18 18.44 -15.07 3.21
N PHE A 19 17.60 -15.53 2.28
CA PHE A 19 16.54 -14.66 1.74
C PHE A 19 15.34 -14.68 2.69
N GLY A 20 15.50 -14.05 3.86
CA GLY A 20 14.41 -13.84 4.81
C GLY A 20 13.49 -12.71 4.33
N GLN A 21 12.18 -12.92 4.39
CA GLN A 21 11.21 -11.82 4.31
C GLN A 21 11.58 -10.77 5.37
N GLU A 22 11.62 -9.50 4.99
CA GLU A 22 11.92 -8.41 5.94
C GLU A 22 10.71 -8.24 6.86
N ILE A 23 10.76 -8.87 8.03
CA ILE A 23 9.75 -8.74 9.08
C ILE A 23 10.17 -7.60 9.98
N SER A 24 9.34 -6.55 10.06
CA SER A 24 9.46 -5.49 11.05
C SER A 24 8.58 -5.80 12.26
N VAL A 25 9.12 -5.66 13.47
CA VAL A 25 8.36 -5.70 14.72
C VAL A 25 8.72 -4.48 15.54
N LYS A 26 7.73 -3.66 15.88
CA LYS A 26 7.88 -2.46 16.71
C LYS A 26 6.97 -2.59 17.92
N VAL A 27 7.53 -2.39 19.11
CA VAL A 27 6.78 -2.36 20.37
C VAL A 27 6.85 -0.95 20.91
N LYS A 28 5.69 -0.29 20.99
CA LYS A 28 5.55 1.10 21.41
C LYS A 28 4.11 1.34 21.87
N ASP A 29 3.92 2.24 22.80
CA ASP A 29 2.61 2.86 23.02
C ASP A 29 2.29 3.77 21.81
N PHE A 30 1.41 3.31 20.92
CA PHE A 30 1.06 4.05 19.70
C PHE A 30 -0.12 5.00 19.91
N ASN A 31 -0.99 4.75 20.89
CA ASN A 31 -2.17 5.58 21.17
C ASN A 31 -1.98 6.55 22.37
N ASP A 32 -0.82 6.51 23.02
CA ASP A 32 -0.46 7.25 24.24
C ASP A 32 -1.39 6.94 25.43
N ASP A 33 -1.79 5.67 25.59
CA ASP A 33 -2.66 5.22 26.69
C ASP A 33 -1.89 4.65 27.91
N GLY A 34 -0.57 4.64 27.83
CA GLY A 34 0.34 4.12 28.86
C GLY A 34 0.59 2.61 28.75
N VAL A 35 0.00 1.91 27.78
CA VAL A 35 0.20 0.47 27.54
C VAL A 35 0.96 0.25 26.23
N LEU A 36 1.92 -0.68 26.24
CA LEU A 36 2.70 -1.00 25.04
C LEU A 36 1.89 -1.84 24.06
N ASP A 37 1.83 -1.39 22.80
CA ASP A 37 1.25 -2.11 21.68
C ASP A 37 2.32 -2.80 20.83
N THR A 38 1.90 -3.67 19.92
CA THR A 38 2.79 -4.34 18.96
C THR A 38 2.36 -4.06 17.53
N LEU A 39 3.27 -3.55 16.71
CA LEU A 39 3.10 -3.37 15.27
C LEU A 39 4.03 -4.33 14.53
N LYS A 40 3.47 -5.22 13.71
CA LYS A 40 4.22 -6.11 12.84
C LYS A 40 3.97 -5.73 11.40
N SER A 41 4.98 -5.82 10.55
CA SER A 41 4.83 -5.65 9.12
C SER A 41 5.77 -6.58 8.38
N PHE A 42 5.39 -6.96 7.16
CA PHE A 42 6.28 -7.66 6.25
C PHE A 42 5.91 -7.36 4.80
N TYR A 43 6.90 -7.45 3.91
CA TYR A 43 6.65 -7.48 2.48
C TYR A 43 6.54 -8.92 2.01
N GLU A 44 5.49 -9.21 1.25
CA GLU A 44 5.33 -10.47 0.55
C GLU A 44 5.16 -10.21 -0.95
N GLY A 45 5.84 -11.01 -1.76
CA GLY A 45 5.78 -10.89 -3.21
C GLY A 45 6.13 -12.19 -3.92
N GLY A 46 5.56 -12.37 -5.10
CA GLY A 46 5.79 -13.49 -5.99
C GLY A 46 5.75 -13.04 -7.45
N SER A 47 5.57 -13.99 -8.37
CA SER A 47 5.51 -13.68 -9.81
C SER A 47 4.26 -12.86 -10.13
N GLY A 48 4.45 -11.56 -10.38
CA GLY A 48 3.39 -10.64 -10.82
C GLY A 48 2.55 -9.98 -9.72
N PHE A 49 2.76 -10.32 -8.45
CA PHE A 49 1.93 -9.84 -7.34
C PHE A 49 2.76 -9.60 -6.09
N GLY A 50 2.42 -8.56 -5.33
CA GLY A 50 3.05 -8.31 -4.04
C GLY A 50 2.47 -7.12 -3.29
N GLY A 51 2.98 -6.91 -2.08
CA GLY A 51 2.60 -5.80 -1.23
C GLY A 51 3.08 -5.98 0.21
N LYS A 52 2.75 -4.99 1.04
CA LYS A 52 3.03 -5.04 2.47
C LYS A 52 1.78 -5.48 3.22
N PHE A 53 1.96 -6.29 4.25
CA PHE A 53 0.98 -6.55 5.28
C PHE A 53 1.41 -5.86 6.57
N CYS A 54 0.46 -5.38 7.36
CA CYS A 54 0.70 -4.83 8.68
C CYS A 54 -0.41 -5.19 9.65
N GLU A 55 0.00 -5.64 10.83
CA GLU A 55 -0.83 -6.01 11.97
C GLU A 55 -0.46 -5.10 13.14
N LEU A 56 -1.47 -4.52 13.78
CA LEU A 56 -1.33 -3.81 15.06
C LEU A 56 -2.15 -4.54 16.12
N ILE A 57 -1.50 -4.91 17.22
CA ILE A 57 -2.12 -5.53 18.39
C ILE A 57 -2.15 -4.51 19.52
N ASN A 58 -3.34 -4.14 19.96
CA ASN A 58 -3.54 -3.25 21.11
C ASN A 58 -3.08 -3.98 22.39
N GLY A 59 -2.15 -3.38 23.13
CA GLY A 59 -1.59 -3.95 24.35
C GLY A 59 -2.60 -4.13 25.46
N LYS A 60 -3.57 -3.22 25.55
CA LYS A 60 -4.60 -3.13 26.58
C LYS A 60 -5.82 -4.01 26.29
N THR A 61 -6.37 -3.92 25.08
CA THR A 61 -7.61 -4.62 24.71
C THR A 61 -7.37 -5.97 24.03
N LYS A 62 -6.15 -6.22 23.54
CA LYS A 62 -5.79 -7.37 22.69
C LYS A 62 -6.51 -7.41 21.34
N GLU A 63 -7.21 -6.34 20.96
CA GLU A 63 -7.77 -6.19 19.62
C GLU A 63 -6.65 -6.16 18.58
N ILE A 64 -6.95 -6.71 17.41
CA ILE A 64 -6.03 -6.81 16.28
C ILE A 64 -6.60 -6.02 15.11
N TYR A 65 -5.76 -5.17 14.53
CA TYR A 65 -6.07 -4.35 13.36
C TYR A 65 -5.13 -4.72 12.23
N GLU A 66 -5.66 -4.90 11.03
CA GLU A 66 -4.90 -5.34 9.86
C GLU A 66 -5.10 -4.38 8.68
N LEU A 67 -4.00 -4.12 7.96
CA LEU A 67 -4.01 -3.43 6.68
C LEU A 67 -3.02 -4.11 5.74
N ASN A 68 -3.35 -4.14 4.45
CA ASN A 68 -2.42 -4.60 3.43
C ASN A 68 -2.47 -3.74 2.17
N THR A 69 -1.39 -3.80 1.42
CA THR A 69 -1.23 -3.13 0.13
C THR A 69 -1.00 -4.16 -0.97
N TRP A 70 -1.64 -5.32 -0.89
CA TRP A 70 -1.48 -6.38 -1.90
C TRP A 70 -2.10 -5.99 -3.25
N GLY A 71 -1.45 -6.40 -4.33
CA GLY A 71 -1.97 -6.22 -5.69
C GLY A 71 -0.98 -6.62 -6.76
N SER A 72 -1.46 -6.63 -8.01
CA SER A 72 -0.61 -6.92 -9.16
C SER A 72 0.42 -5.80 -9.39
N TYR A 73 1.63 -6.16 -9.81
CA TYR A 73 2.64 -5.18 -10.21
C TYR A 73 2.25 -4.38 -11.46
N SER A 74 1.26 -4.86 -12.23
CA SER A 74 0.71 -4.15 -13.39
C SER A 74 -0.33 -3.08 -13.02
N GLN A 75 -0.71 -2.94 -11.75
CA GLN A 75 -1.67 -1.94 -11.32
C GLN A 75 -1.04 -0.53 -11.28
N ILE A 76 -1.64 0.40 -12.01
CA ILE A 76 -1.26 1.83 -12.01
C ILE A 76 -1.80 2.59 -10.78
N LYS A 77 -2.82 2.04 -10.11
CA LYS A 77 -3.38 2.55 -8.84
C LYS A 77 -3.83 1.41 -7.94
N LYS A 78 -3.84 1.65 -6.63
CA LYS A 78 -4.32 0.72 -5.61
C LYS A 78 -5.19 1.45 -4.60
N CYS A 79 -6.32 0.87 -4.24
CA CYS A 79 -7.18 1.37 -3.17
C CYS A 79 -6.97 0.51 -1.93
N VAL A 80 -6.57 1.13 -0.83
CA VAL A 80 -6.48 0.48 0.48
C VAL A 80 -7.71 0.91 1.27
N ILE A 81 -8.58 -0.05 1.57
CA ILE A 81 -9.81 0.20 2.34
C ILE A 81 -9.43 0.18 3.82
N ILE A 82 -9.77 1.25 4.54
CA ILE A 82 -9.57 1.31 6.00
C ILE A 82 -10.75 0.61 6.70
N PRO A 83 -10.50 -0.42 7.51
CA PRO A 83 -11.56 -1.09 8.27
C PRO A 83 -12.32 -0.11 9.18
N PRO A 84 -13.66 -0.21 9.30
CA PRO A 84 -14.45 0.70 10.12
C PRO A 84 -13.98 0.79 11.57
N ALA A 85 -13.52 -0.33 12.16
CA ALA A 85 -12.99 -0.36 13.52
C ALA A 85 -11.73 0.50 13.68
N LEU A 86 -10.85 0.52 12.68
CA LEU A 86 -9.63 1.32 12.68
C LEU A 86 -9.90 2.80 12.38
N ASN A 87 -11.02 3.11 11.73
CA ASN A 87 -11.45 4.47 11.41
C ASN A 87 -12.22 5.17 12.55
N LYS A 88 -12.37 4.52 13.71
CA LYS A 88 -12.96 5.15 14.90
C LYS A 88 -12.02 6.20 15.50
N VAL A 89 -12.58 7.21 16.18
CA VAL A 89 -11.82 8.34 16.72
C VAL A 89 -10.73 7.87 17.70
N GLU A 90 -11.06 6.91 18.55
CA GLU A 90 -10.16 6.29 19.53
C GLU A 90 -8.97 5.56 18.90
N ASN A 91 -9.09 5.14 17.63
CA ASN A 91 -8.09 4.33 16.92
C ASN A 91 -7.30 5.12 15.87
N LEU A 92 -7.52 6.44 15.74
CA LEU A 92 -6.86 7.26 14.71
C LEU A 92 -5.33 7.24 14.83
N LYS A 93 -4.78 7.17 16.04
CA LYS A 93 -3.32 7.05 16.25
C LYS A 93 -2.77 5.71 15.78
N PHE A 94 -3.53 4.62 15.96
CA PHE A 94 -3.19 3.31 15.39
C PHE A 94 -3.23 3.36 13.87
N LEU A 95 -4.26 3.96 13.29
CA LEU A 95 -4.34 4.16 11.84
C LEU A 95 -3.14 4.95 11.30
N GLU A 96 -2.74 6.02 11.99
CA GLU A 96 -1.55 6.81 11.62
C GLU A 96 -0.27 5.98 11.67
N ALA A 97 -0.07 5.21 12.75
CA ALA A 97 1.07 4.33 12.91
C ALA A 97 1.16 3.27 11.80
N MET A 98 0.04 2.60 11.50
CA MET A 98 -0.02 1.60 10.44
C MET A 98 0.19 2.23 9.06
N ASN A 99 -0.40 3.39 8.77
CA ASN A 99 -0.20 4.09 7.50
C ASN A 99 1.26 4.49 7.29
N LYS A 100 1.95 4.96 8.33
CA LYS A 100 3.38 5.29 8.27
C LYS A 100 4.25 4.07 7.97
N GLU A 101 3.79 2.88 8.34
CA GLU A 101 4.52 1.63 8.13
C GLU A 101 4.38 1.08 6.70
N ILE A 102 3.15 1.09 6.16
CA ILE A 102 2.86 0.39 4.89
C ILE A 102 2.66 1.30 3.69
N LEU A 103 2.24 2.55 3.90
CA LEU A 103 1.93 3.45 2.80
C LEU A 103 3.17 4.25 2.39
N PRO A 104 3.29 4.64 1.11
CA PRO A 104 4.33 5.55 0.64
C PRO A 104 4.14 6.96 1.22
N ALA A 105 4.89 7.95 0.72
CA ALA A 105 4.69 9.34 1.12
C ALA A 105 3.26 9.82 0.79
N LYS A 106 2.66 10.59 1.71
CA LYS A 106 1.36 11.23 1.50
C LYS A 106 1.49 12.44 0.58
N LYS A 107 0.55 12.61 -0.35
CA LYS A 107 0.29 13.89 -1.02
C LYS A 107 -1.08 14.43 -0.64
N ASN A 108 -1.23 15.75 -0.72
CA ASN A 108 -2.50 16.42 -0.44
C ASN A 108 -3.46 16.40 -1.63
N LYS A 109 -2.93 16.34 -2.86
CA LYS A 109 -3.70 16.31 -4.10
C LYS A 109 -3.09 15.31 -5.09
N PRO A 110 -3.92 14.69 -5.97
CA PRO A 110 -3.39 13.89 -7.06
C PRO A 110 -2.57 14.76 -8.02
N ASP A 111 -1.62 14.16 -8.72
CA ASP A 111 -1.05 14.76 -9.93
C ASP A 111 -2.05 14.65 -11.10
N ALA A 112 -1.71 15.28 -12.24
CA ALA A 112 -2.57 15.30 -13.42
C ALA A 112 -2.92 13.88 -13.93
N SER A 113 -1.98 12.93 -13.84
CA SER A 113 -2.21 11.55 -14.29
C SER A 113 -3.18 10.81 -13.38
N LEU A 114 -3.00 10.89 -12.05
CA LEU A 114 -3.92 10.28 -11.11
C LEU A 114 -5.29 10.96 -11.15
N GLN A 115 -5.33 12.29 -11.30
CA GLN A 115 -6.59 13.02 -11.47
C GLN A 115 -7.32 12.58 -12.73
N TRP A 116 -6.62 12.41 -13.85
CA TRP A 116 -7.18 11.85 -15.08
C TRP A 116 -7.77 10.46 -14.86
N ILE A 117 -7.04 9.55 -14.20
CA ILE A 117 -7.53 8.20 -13.89
C ILE A 117 -8.78 8.23 -13.00
N LEU A 118 -8.77 9.09 -11.96
CA LEU A 118 -9.91 9.24 -11.04
C LEU A 118 -11.12 9.78 -11.79
N ASN A 119 -11.00 10.94 -12.45
CA ASN A 119 -12.09 11.56 -13.19
C ASN A 119 -12.63 10.62 -14.28
N SER A 120 -11.77 9.88 -14.97
CA SER A 120 -12.21 8.92 -15.99
C SER A 120 -13.04 7.77 -15.42
N THR A 121 -12.79 7.39 -14.16
CA THR A 121 -13.53 6.34 -13.46
C THR A 121 -14.96 6.80 -13.11
N PHE A 122 -15.14 8.07 -12.75
CA PHE A 122 -16.42 8.59 -12.22
C PHE A 122 -17.23 9.41 -13.23
N SER A 123 -16.55 10.04 -14.18
CA SER A 123 -17.14 10.89 -15.21
C SER A 123 -17.00 10.20 -16.57
N ASN A 124 -17.90 9.26 -16.81
CA ASN A 124 -18.01 8.57 -18.08
C ASN A 124 -19.47 8.31 -18.46
N LYS A 125 -19.68 8.05 -19.74
CA LYS A 125 -20.99 7.71 -20.29
C LYS A 125 -20.85 6.51 -21.21
N VAL A 126 -21.51 5.42 -20.85
CA VAL A 126 -21.65 4.24 -21.68
C VAL A 126 -22.78 4.47 -22.69
N PHE A 127 -22.55 4.12 -23.96
CA PHE A 127 -23.58 4.15 -25.00
C PHE A 127 -24.04 2.73 -25.31
N LEU A 128 -25.35 2.51 -25.29
CA LEU A 128 -25.94 1.20 -25.61
C LEU A 128 -26.15 1.00 -27.12
N LYS A 129 -26.20 2.10 -27.90
CA LYS A 129 -26.41 2.10 -29.35
C LYS A 129 -25.71 3.32 -29.97
N HIS A 130 -24.47 3.12 -30.41
CA HIS A 130 -23.75 4.08 -31.24
C HIS A 130 -22.84 3.29 -32.18
N ASP A 131 -22.74 3.70 -33.45
CA ASP A 131 -22.13 2.86 -34.49
C ASP A 131 -20.61 2.69 -34.37
N TYR A 132 -19.97 3.54 -33.54
CA TYR A 132 -18.50 3.63 -33.45
C TYR A 132 -17.91 3.65 -32.04
N PHE A 133 -18.72 3.89 -31.00
CA PHE A 133 -18.19 4.15 -29.65
C PHE A 133 -19.14 3.64 -28.57
N ASP A 134 -18.61 2.87 -27.63
CA ASP A 134 -19.40 2.34 -26.51
C ASP A 134 -19.18 3.12 -25.20
N LEU A 135 -18.20 4.03 -25.17
CA LEU A 135 -17.81 4.78 -23.97
C LEU A 135 -17.24 6.15 -24.34
N ILE A 136 -17.70 7.20 -23.66
CA ILE A 136 -17.04 8.51 -23.62
C ILE A 136 -16.59 8.78 -22.20
N ILE A 137 -15.36 9.31 -22.08
CA ILE A 137 -14.73 9.65 -20.81
C ILE A 137 -14.55 11.17 -20.74
N PHE A 138 -15.08 11.80 -19.69
CA PHE A 138 -14.97 13.24 -19.45
C PHE A 138 -13.95 13.47 -18.34
N HIS A 139 -12.67 13.48 -18.73
CA HIS A 139 -11.58 13.44 -17.74
C HIS A 139 -11.30 14.79 -17.05
N HIS A 140 -11.79 15.93 -17.57
CA HIS A 140 -11.62 17.29 -17.01
C HIS A 140 -10.23 17.58 -16.41
N SER A 141 -9.16 17.12 -17.06
CA SER A 141 -7.80 17.22 -16.51
C SER A 141 -7.11 18.46 -17.06
N GLU A 142 -6.43 19.20 -16.18
CA GLU A 142 -5.55 20.29 -16.58
C GLU A 142 -4.20 19.74 -17.01
N TRP A 143 -3.74 20.14 -18.19
CA TRP A 143 -2.40 19.79 -18.66
C TRP A 143 -1.35 20.56 -17.86
N ASN A 144 -0.41 19.84 -17.27
CA ASN A 144 0.73 20.48 -16.60
C ASN A 144 1.79 20.86 -17.66
N ASN A 145 2.13 22.16 -17.72
CA ASN A 145 3.18 22.69 -18.60
C ASN A 145 4.56 22.76 -17.91
N GLU A 146 4.67 22.29 -16.67
CA GLU A 146 5.94 22.19 -15.96
C GLU A 146 6.85 21.12 -16.57
N LYS A 147 8.12 21.18 -16.19
CA LYS A 147 9.12 20.19 -16.59
C LYS A 147 8.69 18.79 -16.15
N LEU A 148 8.74 17.83 -17.08
CA LEU A 148 8.43 16.44 -16.83
C LEU A 148 9.22 15.91 -15.62
N GLN A 149 8.50 15.37 -14.64
CA GLN A 149 9.07 14.69 -13.48
C GLN A 149 8.82 13.19 -13.60
N LEU A 150 9.75 12.38 -13.10
CA LEU A 150 9.54 10.94 -13.01
C LEU A 150 8.41 10.65 -12.01
N PRO A 151 7.51 9.72 -12.32
CA PRO A 151 6.45 9.33 -11.39
C PRO A 151 7.08 8.71 -10.14
N SER A 152 6.58 9.14 -8.99
CA SER A 152 6.94 8.60 -7.68
C SER A 152 5.72 7.88 -7.09
N THR A 153 5.91 6.79 -6.35
CA THR A 153 4.81 6.17 -5.60
C THR A 153 4.40 7.07 -4.43
N TYR A 154 3.11 7.39 -4.33
CA TYR A 154 2.52 8.15 -3.21
C TYR A 154 1.12 7.65 -2.92
N TYR A 155 0.54 8.11 -1.82
CA TYR A 155 -0.89 7.93 -1.54
C TYR A 155 -1.57 9.27 -1.31
N ILE A 156 -2.88 9.28 -1.56
CA ILE A 156 -3.79 10.37 -1.17
C ILE A 156 -4.91 9.76 -0.33
N CYS A 157 -5.50 10.55 0.56
CA CYS A 157 -6.71 10.14 1.27
C CYS A 157 -7.92 10.70 0.53
N LEU A 158 -8.83 9.82 0.13
CA LEU A 158 -10.15 10.20 -0.36
C LEU A 158 -11.12 10.18 0.84
N LYS A 159 -11.93 11.23 1.03
CA LYS A 159 -12.91 11.34 2.12
C LYS A 159 -14.29 11.63 1.57
N GLY A 160 -15.32 10.90 2.01
CA GLY A 160 -16.70 11.09 1.55
C GLY A 160 -16.87 10.91 0.04
N ASP A 161 -17.86 11.61 -0.52
CA ASP A 161 -18.15 11.69 -1.97
C ASP A 161 -17.12 12.55 -2.73
N SER A 162 -15.82 12.42 -2.43
CA SER A 162 -14.74 12.99 -3.26
C SER A 162 -14.64 12.32 -4.65
N LEU A 163 -15.68 11.60 -5.05
CA LEU A 163 -15.84 10.80 -6.26
C LEU A 163 -17.08 11.21 -7.07
N ASN A 164 -17.74 12.33 -6.72
CA ASN A 164 -18.84 12.93 -7.50
C ASN A 164 -18.30 13.87 -8.58
#